data_AF-A0A817F3F1-F1
#
_entry.id   AF-A0A817F3F1-F1
#
_cell.length_a   1.000
_cell.length_b   1.000
_cell.length_c   1.000
_cell.angle_alpha   90.00
_cell.angle_beta   90.00
_cell.angle_gamma   90.00
#
_symmetry.space_group_name_H-M   'P 1'
#
loop_
_entity.id
_entity.type
_entity.pdbx_description
1 polymer ?
#
loop_
_entity_poly.entity_id
_entity_poly.type
_entity_poly.pdbx_seq_one_letter_code
_entity_poly.pdbx_strand_id
1 'polypeptide(L)'
;MLKFVVFLSILATLFLTTNVNGFLFQHKEKCQISVYKGGKDFSGDKIMANKSFVPYLKSIGVVAKGCKVRVHVTDSYKQLKTPTEYVLSSQIPLALGRGIQFDLQSPKGSTVCNKLCMTTRSWKTLPEAACFIDNVQKKGVKFTEPNLLHDGYATQQSTSELEALKVATQKLCAPKTKGTKS
;
A
#
# COMPACT_ATOMS: atom_id res chain seq x y z
N MET A 1 59.49 4.89 -39.68
CA MET A 1 58.28 5.69 -39.36
C MET A 1 57.23 5.49 -40.46
N LEU A 2 56.42 4.41 -40.46
CA LEU A 2 55.21 4.31 -41.30
C LEU A 2 54.37 3.03 -41.06
N LYS A 3 54.16 2.56 -39.82
CA LYS A 3 53.32 1.34 -39.59
C LYS A 3 52.35 1.39 -38.41
N PHE A 4 52.24 2.51 -37.70
CA PHE A 4 51.41 2.62 -36.49
C PHE A 4 50.16 3.50 -36.61
N VAL A 5 49.88 4.07 -37.78
CA VAL A 5 48.76 5.03 -37.95
C VAL A 5 47.48 4.38 -38.50
N VAL A 6 47.56 3.20 -39.11
CA VAL A 6 46.40 2.58 -39.78
C VAL A 6 45.51 1.76 -38.83
N PHE A 7 46.02 1.37 -37.66
CA PHE A 7 45.25 0.54 -36.71
C PHE A 7 44.31 1.34 -35.80
N LEU A 8 44.50 2.65 -35.66
CA LEU A 8 43.63 3.48 -34.81
C LEU A 8 42.33 3.93 -35.50
N SER A 9 42.22 3.80 -36.82
CA SER A 9 41.06 4.30 -37.59
C SER A 9 39.91 3.30 -37.67
N ILE A 10 40.16 2.00 -37.43
CA ILE A 10 39.17 0.93 -37.59
C ILE A 10 38.44 0.64 -36.27
N LEU A 11 39.03 0.97 -35.11
CA LEU A 11 38.37 0.79 -33.81
C LEU A 11 37.35 1.89 -33.48
N ALA A 12 37.45 3.06 -34.11
CA ALA A 12 36.58 4.21 -33.82
C ALA A 12 35.20 4.14 -34.51
N THR A 13 35.03 3.31 -35.53
CA THR A 13 33.76 3.17 -36.27
C THR A 13 32.85 2.05 -35.75
N LEU A 14 33.35 1.16 -34.89
CA LEU A 14 32.56 0.11 -34.25
C LEU A 14 31.84 0.54 -32.96
N PHE A 15 32.11 1.76 -32.46
CA PHE A 15 31.42 2.32 -31.29
C PHE A 15 30.25 3.25 -31.63
N LEU A 16 29.94 3.46 -32.92
CA LEU A 16 28.89 4.41 -33.35
C LEU A 16 27.58 3.78 -33.82
N THR A 17 27.39 2.47 -33.66
CA THR A 17 26.12 1.79 -34.03
C THR A 17 25.57 0.91 -32.90
N THR A 18 25.25 1.51 -31.74
CA THR A 18 24.31 0.90 -30.78
C THR A 18 23.25 1.89 -30.28
N ASN A 19 22.93 2.93 -31.07
CA ASN A 19 21.86 3.89 -30.76
C ASN A 19 20.68 3.76 -31.73
N VAL A 20 20.16 2.56 -31.91
CA VAL A 20 18.85 2.35 -32.54
C VAL A 20 18.34 0.97 -32.15
N ASN A 21 17.56 0.95 -31.06
CA ASN A 21 16.38 0.09 -30.82
C ASN A 21 15.94 0.12 -29.34
N GLY A 22 15.96 1.30 -28.72
CA GLY A 22 15.22 1.56 -27.48
C GLY A 22 13.75 1.87 -27.72
N PHE A 23 13.16 1.39 -28.82
CA PHE A 23 11.76 1.65 -29.17
C PHE A 23 10.82 0.81 -28.29
N LEU A 24 10.50 1.39 -27.13
CA LEU A 24 9.13 1.52 -26.66
C LEU A 24 8.35 0.24 -26.30
N PHE A 25 8.90 -0.61 -25.43
CA PHE A 25 8.04 -1.31 -24.47
C PHE A 25 7.79 -0.38 -23.28
N GLN A 26 7.05 0.72 -23.50
CA GLN A 26 6.40 1.42 -22.40
C GLN A 26 5.31 0.49 -21.86
N HIS A 27 5.68 -0.41 -20.95
CA HIS A 27 4.71 -1.16 -20.18
C HIS A 27 3.83 -0.15 -19.46
N LYS A 28 2.58 0.00 -19.92
CA LYS A 28 1.59 0.82 -19.22
C LYS A 28 1.50 0.31 -17.80
N GLU A 29 1.84 1.16 -16.85
CA GLU A 29 1.72 0.84 -15.44
C GLU A 29 0.28 0.40 -15.16
N LYS A 30 0.14 -0.78 -14.54
CA LYS A 30 -1.16 -1.31 -14.15
C LYS A 30 -1.44 -0.91 -12.70
N CYS A 31 -2.71 -0.60 -12.41
CA CYS A 31 -3.17 -0.42 -11.04
C CYS A 31 -2.72 -1.60 -10.16
N GLN A 32 -2.01 -1.30 -9.08
CA GLN A 32 -1.52 -2.30 -8.12
C GLN A 32 -2.50 -2.57 -6.99
N ILE A 33 -3.63 -1.87 -6.95
CA ILE A 33 -4.70 -2.10 -5.97
C ILE A 33 -5.57 -3.27 -6.42
N SER A 34 -5.78 -4.23 -5.52
CA SER A 34 -6.67 -5.36 -5.76
C SER A 34 -7.40 -5.78 -4.48
N VAL A 35 -8.48 -6.53 -4.64
CA VAL A 35 -9.22 -7.11 -3.50
C VAL A 35 -8.34 -8.17 -2.83
N TYR A 36 -7.99 -7.94 -1.58
CA TYR A 36 -7.39 -8.96 -0.71
C TYR A 36 -8.52 -9.77 -0.07
N LYS A 37 -8.62 -11.06 -0.44
CA LYS A 37 -9.69 -11.95 0.04
C LYS A 37 -9.60 -12.30 1.53
N GLY A 38 -8.43 -12.14 2.15
CA GLY A 38 -8.22 -12.45 3.56
C GLY A 38 -8.48 -13.91 3.95
N GLY A 39 -8.31 -14.19 5.25
CA GLY A 39 -8.72 -15.43 5.90
C GLY A 39 -9.78 -15.15 6.98
N LYS A 40 -10.10 -16.15 7.81
CA LYS A 40 -11.08 -16.02 8.92
C LYS A 40 -10.69 -14.94 9.95
N ASP A 41 -9.42 -14.53 9.95
CA ASP A 41 -8.86 -13.51 10.83
C ASP A 41 -9.32 -12.08 10.45
N PHE A 42 -9.93 -11.91 9.27
CA PHE A 42 -10.51 -10.66 8.82
C PHE A 42 -12.05 -10.73 8.77
N SER A 43 -12.69 -9.58 8.89
CA SER A 43 -14.13 -9.37 8.70
C SER A 43 -14.40 -7.92 8.27
N GLY A 44 -15.67 -7.56 8.06
CA GLY A 44 -16.07 -6.20 7.69
C GLY A 44 -15.96 -5.94 6.20
N ASP A 45 -15.52 -4.74 5.85
CA ASP A 45 -15.44 -4.28 4.47
C ASP A 45 -14.40 -5.05 3.66
N LYS A 46 -14.61 -5.11 2.34
CA LYS A 46 -13.62 -5.67 1.41
C LYS A 46 -12.33 -4.86 1.49
N ILE A 47 -11.21 -5.55 1.68
CA ILE A 47 -9.90 -4.92 1.74
C ILE A 47 -9.40 -4.67 0.32
N MET A 48 -9.41 -3.42 -0.11
CA MET A 48 -8.75 -2.98 -1.32
C MET A 48 -7.32 -2.57 -0.95
N ALA A 49 -6.32 -3.30 -1.44
CA ALA A 49 -4.93 -3.11 -1.03
C ALA A 49 -3.97 -3.10 -2.20
N ASN A 50 -2.95 -2.27 -2.08
CA ASN A 50 -1.78 -2.28 -2.93
C ASN A 50 -1.03 -3.60 -2.75
N LYS A 51 -0.53 -4.17 -3.86
CA LYS A 51 0.29 -5.39 -3.86
C LYS A 51 1.42 -5.35 -2.83
N SER A 52 2.06 -4.20 -2.64
CA SER A 52 3.15 -4.03 -1.66
C SER A 52 2.68 -4.09 -0.21
N PHE A 53 1.39 -3.86 0.07
CA PHE A 53 0.81 -3.95 1.41
C PHE A 53 0.33 -5.37 1.78
N VAL A 54 0.16 -6.25 0.79
CA VAL A 54 -0.32 -7.63 1.00
C VAL A 54 0.54 -8.45 1.99
N PRO A 55 1.89 -8.38 1.98
CA PRO A 55 2.70 -9.06 2.99
C PRO A 55 2.38 -8.60 4.43
N TYR A 56 2.10 -7.31 4.63
CA TYR A 56 1.71 -6.78 5.93
C TYR A 56 0.32 -7.28 6.35
N LEU A 57 -0.64 -7.35 5.42
CA LEU A 57 -1.96 -7.95 5.67
C LEU A 57 -1.85 -9.43 6.09
N LYS A 58 -0.92 -10.19 5.51
CA LYS A 58 -0.65 -11.57 5.96
C LYS A 58 -0.11 -11.59 7.39
N SER A 59 0.87 -10.75 7.70
CA SER A 59 1.43 -10.62 9.06
C SER A 59 0.36 -10.21 10.08
N ILE A 60 -0.52 -9.27 9.72
CA ILE A 60 -1.66 -8.85 10.54
C ILE A 60 -2.58 -10.04 10.85
N GLY A 61 -2.94 -10.84 9.84
CA GLY A 61 -3.76 -12.04 10.03
C GLY A 61 -3.13 -13.08 10.96
N VAL A 62 -1.82 -13.32 10.82
CA VAL A 62 -1.07 -14.24 11.70
C VAL A 62 -1.08 -13.75 13.16
N VAL A 63 -0.88 -12.46 13.37
CA VAL A 63 -0.91 -11.87 14.72
C VAL A 63 -2.32 -11.90 15.31
N ALA A 64 -3.34 -11.56 14.53
CA ALA A 64 -4.74 -11.64 14.94
C ALA A 64 -5.10 -13.03 15.44
N LYS A 65 -4.74 -14.06 14.67
CA LYS A 65 -4.92 -15.46 15.06
C LYS A 65 -4.21 -15.80 16.37
N GLY A 66 -2.95 -15.39 16.52
CA GLY A 66 -2.15 -15.63 17.72
C GLY A 66 -2.72 -14.97 18.98
N CYS A 67 -3.27 -13.76 18.83
CA CYS A 67 -3.91 -13.00 19.92
C CYS A 67 -5.40 -13.33 20.08
N LYS A 68 -5.93 -14.34 19.37
CA LYS A 68 -7.33 -14.77 19.42
C LYS A 68 -8.32 -13.64 19.16
N VAL A 69 -7.99 -12.74 18.23
CA VAL A 69 -8.87 -11.66 17.76
C VAL A 69 -9.12 -11.79 16.27
N ARG A 70 -10.12 -11.05 15.77
CA ARG A 70 -10.38 -10.81 14.36
C ARG A 70 -10.23 -9.33 14.08
N VAL A 71 -9.66 -8.99 12.94
CA VAL A 71 -9.54 -7.62 12.44
C VAL A 71 -10.80 -7.32 11.64
N HIS A 72 -11.67 -6.50 12.21
CA HIS A 72 -12.86 -5.99 11.53
C HIS A 72 -12.50 -4.73 10.75
N VAL A 73 -12.39 -4.84 9.43
CA VAL A 73 -11.98 -3.73 8.58
C VAL A 73 -13.15 -2.78 8.38
N THR A 74 -12.94 -1.52 8.75
CA THR A 74 -13.95 -0.45 8.63
C THR A 74 -13.65 0.47 7.45
N ASP A 75 -12.39 0.51 7.01
CA ASP A 75 -12.02 1.26 5.81
C ASP A 75 -10.73 0.72 5.16
N SER A 76 -10.62 0.90 3.85
CA SER A 76 -9.42 0.58 3.08
C SER A 76 -9.36 1.51 1.86
N TYR A 77 -8.60 1.15 0.81
CA TYR A 77 -8.55 1.99 -0.38
C TYR A 77 -9.94 2.22 -0.98
N LYS A 78 -10.23 3.50 -1.26
CA LYS A 78 -11.39 3.95 -2.03
C LYS A 78 -10.93 4.87 -3.15
N GLN A 79 -11.60 4.75 -4.28
CA GLN A 79 -11.42 5.67 -5.41
C GLN A 79 -12.00 7.03 -5.03
N LEU A 80 -11.19 8.08 -5.14
CA LEU A 80 -11.64 9.46 -4.93
C LEU A 80 -12.50 9.93 -6.10
N LYS A 81 -13.37 10.92 -5.85
CA LYS A 81 -14.20 11.52 -6.91
C LYS A 81 -13.31 12.21 -7.95
N THR A 82 -12.26 12.88 -7.47
CA THR A 82 -11.20 13.42 -8.33
C THR A 82 -9.84 13.01 -7.79
N PRO A 83 -8.85 12.68 -8.63
CA PRO A 83 -7.52 12.25 -8.16
C PRO A 83 -6.80 13.29 -7.28
N THR A 84 -7.12 14.56 -7.47
CA THR A 84 -6.55 15.73 -6.76
C THR A 84 -7.37 16.14 -5.54
N GLU A 85 -8.41 15.40 -5.18
CA GLU A 85 -9.22 15.67 -3.99
C GLU A 85 -8.33 15.66 -2.74
N TYR A 86 -8.51 16.66 -1.88
CA TYR A 86 -7.72 16.78 -0.66
C TYR A 86 -7.99 15.59 0.27
N VAL A 87 -6.92 14.99 0.77
CA VAL A 87 -6.98 13.90 1.77
C VAL A 87 -6.07 14.30 2.91
N LEU A 88 -6.53 14.12 4.15
CA LEU A 88 -5.71 14.38 5.33
C LEU A 88 -4.44 13.53 5.27
N SER A 89 -3.29 14.08 5.69
CA SER A 89 -2.01 13.36 5.67
C SER A 89 -2.07 12.02 6.41
N SER A 90 -2.86 11.93 7.49
CA SER A 90 -3.11 10.70 8.25
C SER A 90 -3.90 9.64 7.47
N GLN A 91 -4.61 10.02 6.42
CA GLN A 91 -5.44 9.14 5.58
C GLN A 91 -4.76 8.78 4.25
N ILE A 92 -3.61 9.38 3.93
CA ILE A 92 -2.82 9.05 2.72
C ILE A 92 -2.56 7.54 2.59
N PRO A 93 -2.22 6.79 3.66
CA PRO A 93 -2.07 5.33 3.53
C PRO A 93 -3.31 4.64 2.95
N LEU A 94 -4.52 5.09 3.28
CA LEU A 94 -5.76 4.54 2.72
C LEU A 94 -5.89 4.90 1.23
N ALA A 95 -5.64 6.16 0.88
CA ALA A 95 -5.72 6.64 -0.51
C ALA A 95 -4.66 6.00 -1.45
N LEU A 96 -3.61 5.40 -0.87
CA LEU A 96 -2.59 4.62 -1.58
C LEU A 96 -2.83 3.10 -1.52
N GLY A 97 -3.83 2.64 -0.76
CA GLY A 97 -4.07 1.22 -0.47
C GLY A 97 -2.94 0.54 0.31
N ARG A 98 -2.20 1.34 1.07
CA ARG A 98 -1.09 0.91 1.93
C ARG A 98 -1.44 0.94 3.41
N GLY A 99 -2.73 0.99 3.72
CA GLY A 99 -3.25 0.91 5.07
C GLY A 99 -4.72 0.48 5.11
N ILE A 100 -5.18 0.14 6.31
CA ILE A 100 -6.58 -0.18 6.64
C ILE A 100 -6.97 0.49 7.95
N GLN A 101 -8.23 0.92 8.06
CA GLN A 101 -8.85 1.19 9.34
C GLN A 101 -9.53 -0.06 9.87
N PHE A 102 -9.47 -0.27 11.17
CA PHE A 102 -9.97 -1.49 11.77
C PHE A 102 -10.58 -1.28 13.16
N ASP A 103 -11.39 -2.24 13.57
CA ASP A 103 -11.71 -2.53 14.95
C ASP A 103 -11.25 -3.97 15.27
N LEU A 104 -11.11 -4.29 16.55
CA LEU A 104 -10.84 -5.65 17.02
C LEU A 104 -12.12 -6.30 17.51
N GLN A 105 -12.33 -7.53 17.06
CA GLN A 105 -13.43 -8.39 17.48
C GLN A 105 -12.89 -9.69 18.08
N SER A 106 -13.69 -10.34 18.91
CA SER A 106 -13.44 -11.71 19.36
C SER A 106 -13.69 -12.68 18.20
N PRO A 107 -13.28 -13.95 18.32
CA PRO A 107 -13.57 -14.97 17.30
C PRO A 107 -15.09 -15.18 17.10
N LYS A 108 -15.89 -14.84 18.11
CA LYS A 108 -17.37 -14.89 18.08
C LYS A 108 -18.01 -13.63 17.47
N GLY A 109 -17.23 -12.61 17.11
CA GLY A 109 -17.70 -11.36 16.49
C GLY A 109 -18.07 -10.24 17.46
N SER A 110 -17.94 -10.44 18.78
CA SER A 110 -18.14 -9.37 19.76
C SER A 110 -17.00 -8.35 19.72
N THR A 111 -17.29 -7.06 19.88
CA THR A 111 -16.26 -6.01 19.92
C THR A 111 -15.32 -6.21 21.10
N VAL A 112 -14.01 -6.23 20.82
CA VAL A 112 -12.93 -6.25 21.82
C VAL A 112 -12.40 -4.83 22.03
N CYS A 113 -12.06 -4.14 20.94
CA CYS A 113 -11.58 -2.76 21.01
C CYS A 113 -11.88 -2.04 19.69
N ASN A 114 -12.70 -1.00 19.75
CA ASN A 114 -13.03 -0.16 18.61
C ASN A 114 -12.20 1.14 18.59
N LYS A 115 -12.43 2.00 17.61
CA LYS A 115 -11.84 3.34 17.52
C LYS A 115 -11.87 4.15 18.84
N LEU A 116 -12.95 4.09 19.62
CA LEU A 116 -13.05 4.82 20.89
C LEU A 116 -12.06 4.24 21.91
N CYS A 117 -12.06 2.91 22.08
CA CYS A 117 -11.11 2.20 22.93
C CYS A 117 -9.64 2.49 22.54
N MET A 118 -9.36 2.65 21.24
CA MET A 118 -8.02 2.98 20.79
C MET A 118 -7.64 4.43 21.07
N THR A 119 -8.57 5.38 20.85
CA THR A 119 -8.40 6.81 21.17
C THR A 119 -8.12 7.02 22.66
N THR A 120 -8.88 6.35 23.53
CA THR A 120 -8.71 6.46 24.99
C THR A 120 -7.55 5.61 25.53
N ARG A 121 -6.83 4.92 24.64
CA ARG A 121 -5.71 4.02 24.96
C ARG A 121 -6.07 2.86 25.89
N SER A 122 -7.37 2.55 26.01
CA SER A 122 -7.87 1.40 26.77
C SER A 122 -7.37 0.07 26.20
N TRP A 123 -6.97 0.05 24.92
CA TRP A 123 -6.32 -1.12 24.31
C TRP A 123 -5.09 -1.62 25.06
N LYS A 124 -4.39 -0.76 25.81
CA LYS A 124 -3.20 -1.13 26.59
C LYS A 124 -3.51 -1.99 27.81
N THR A 125 -4.73 -1.92 28.33
CA THR A 125 -5.16 -2.68 29.51
C THR A 125 -6.01 -3.90 29.14
N LEU A 126 -6.47 -3.99 27.89
CA LEU A 126 -7.20 -5.14 27.36
C LEU A 126 -6.19 -6.18 26.82
N PRO A 127 -6.08 -7.38 27.43
CA PRO A 127 -5.03 -8.34 27.09
C PRO A 127 -4.96 -8.70 25.60
N GLU A 128 -6.10 -8.93 24.97
CA GLU A 128 -6.18 -9.32 23.56
C GLU A 128 -5.81 -8.16 22.63
N ALA A 129 -6.23 -6.93 22.96
CA ALA A 129 -5.91 -5.75 22.16
C ALA A 129 -4.43 -5.36 22.30
N ALA A 130 -3.90 -5.36 23.53
CA ALA A 130 -2.48 -5.14 23.80
C ALA A 130 -1.61 -6.17 23.07
N CYS A 131 -1.96 -7.46 23.19
CA CYS A 131 -1.30 -8.54 22.45
C CYS A 131 -1.26 -8.22 20.95
N PHE A 132 -2.40 -7.85 20.36
CA PHE A 132 -2.48 -7.62 18.93
C PHE A 132 -1.61 -6.43 18.50
N ILE A 133 -1.79 -5.26 19.13
CA ILE A 133 -1.13 -4.01 18.75
C ILE A 133 0.39 -4.13 18.90
N ASP A 134 0.86 -4.67 20.03
CA ASP A 134 2.29 -4.84 20.29
C ASP A 134 2.94 -5.79 19.27
N ASN A 135 2.26 -6.89 18.94
CA ASN A 135 2.81 -7.89 18.04
C ASN A 135 2.74 -7.48 16.57
N VAL A 136 1.71 -6.74 16.11
CA VAL A 136 1.73 -6.21 14.73
C VAL A 136 2.84 -5.18 14.55
N GLN A 137 3.10 -4.35 15.56
CA GLN A 137 4.22 -3.41 15.55
C GLN A 137 5.58 -4.12 15.51
N LYS A 138 5.77 -5.20 16.28
CA LYS A 138 6.96 -6.06 16.20
C LYS A 138 7.15 -6.73 14.82
N LYS A 139 6.07 -6.91 14.05
CA LYS A 139 6.13 -7.40 12.67
C LYS A 139 6.34 -6.29 11.63
N GLY A 140 6.65 -5.06 12.05
CA GLY A 140 6.92 -3.93 11.18
C GLY A 140 5.68 -3.22 10.64
N VAL A 141 4.47 -3.60 11.10
CA VAL A 141 3.24 -2.89 10.76
C VAL A 141 3.15 -1.65 11.66
N LYS A 142 2.98 -0.46 11.07
CA LYS A 142 2.76 0.76 11.85
C LYS A 142 1.30 0.85 12.28
N PHE A 143 1.11 1.12 13.57
CA PHE A 143 -0.17 1.47 14.15
C PHE A 143 -0.17 2.98 14.43
N THR A 144 -1.15 3.67 13.87
CA THR A 144 -1.40 5.10 14.09
C THR A 144 -2.78 5.25 14.72
N GLU A 145 -2.82 5.90 15.89
CA GLU A 145 -4.06 6.19 16.60
C GLU A 145 -4.98 7.09 15.72
N PRO A 146 -6.29 6.85 15.71
CA PRO A 146 -6.97 5.91 16.59
C PRO A 146 -6.93 4.47 16.07
N ASN A 147 -7.09 4.19 14.78
CA ASN A 147 -7.30 2.81 14.34
C ASN A 147 -6.74 2.49 12.94
N LEU A 148 -5.58 3.04 12.59
CA LEU A 148 -4.95 2.83 11.29
C LEU A 148 -3.77 1.86 11.40
N LEU A 149 -3.79 0.81 10.58
CA LEU A 149 -2.60 -0.03 10.32
C LEU A 149 -2.07 0.27 8.92
N HIS A 150 -0.76 0.47 8.80
CA HIS A 150 -0.09 0.75 7.52
C HIS A 150 1.35 0.24 7.50
N ASP A 151 1.99 0.23 6.34
CA ASP A 151 3.37 -0.25 6.17
C ASP A 151 4.46 0.78 6.50
N GLY A 152 4.08 1.97 6.96
CA GLY A 152 5.02 3.06 7.26
C GLY A 152 5.63 3.74 6.04
N TYR A 153 5.27 3.38 4.81
CA TYR A 153 5.82 4.03 3.61
C TYR A 153 5.54 5.53 3.61
N ALA A 154 4.32 5.93 3.98
CA ALA A 154 3.92 7.32 3.97
C ALA A 154 4.74 8.20 4.94
N THR A 155 5.31 7.64 6.00
CA THR A 155 6.09 8.42 6.97
C THR A 155 7.52 8.71 6.51
N GLN A 156 7.95 8.11 5.40
CA GLN A 156 9.31 8.22 4.86
C GLN A 156 9.41 9.17 3.66
N GLN A 157 8.32 9.85 3.32
CA GLN A 157 8.20 10.64 2.10
C GLN A 157 7.80 12.07 2.46
N SER A 158 8.20 13.03 1.64
CA SER A 158 7.71 14.39 1.75
C SER A 158 6.23 14.49 1.38
N THR A 159 5.55 15.53 1.88
CA THR A 159 4.13 15.78 1.56
C THR A 159 3.87 15.88 0.06
N SER A 160 4.78 16.50 -0.70
CA SER A 160 4.65 16.66 -2.16
C SER A 160 4.78 15.33 -2.90
N GLU A 161 5.71 14.47 -2.50
CA GLU A 161 5.88 13.12 -3.06
C GLU A 161 4.64 12.25 -2.80
N LEU A 162 4.09 12.33 -1.59
CA LEU A 162 2.87 11.60 -1.22
C LEU A 162 1.66 12.05 -2.03
N GLU A 163 1.50 13.37 -2.20
CA GLU A 163 0.39 13.91 -2.99
C GLU A 163 0.52 13.52 -4.46
N ALA A 164 1.72 13.61 -5.04
CA ALA A 164 1.97 13.16 -6.41
C ALA A 164 1.67 11.66 -6.59
N LEU A 165 2.13 10.83 -5.65
CA LEU A 165 1.89 9.39 -5.66
C LEU A 165 0.40 9.05 -5.48
N LYS A 166 -0.31 9.78 -4.62
CA LYS A 166 -1.76 9.65 -4.43
C LYS A 166 -2.48 9.95 -5.73
N VAL A 167 -2.22 11.09 -6.37
CA VAL A 167 -2.82 11.47 -7.64
C VAL A 167 -2.53 10.41 -8.72
N ALA A 168 -1.29 9.94 -8.82
CA ALA A 168 -0.90 8.90 -9.79
C ALA A 168 -1.66 7.59 -9.55
N THR A 169 -1.71 7.13 -8.30
CA THR A 169 -2.44 5.91 -7.91
C THR A 169 -3.93 6.03 -8.24
N GLN A 170 -4.56 7.15 -7.87
CA GLN A 170 -5.98 7.40 -8.12
C GLN A 170 -6.32 7.50 -9.62
N LYS A 171 -5.41 7.98 -10.46
CA LYS A 171 -5.56 7.97 -11.93
C LYS A 171 -5.41 6.56 -12.50
N LEU A 172 -4.38 5.83 -12.10
CA LEU A 172 -4.10 4.48 -12.60
C LEU A 172 -5.18 3.47 -12.23
N CYS A 173 -5.78 3.63 -11.05
CA CYS A 173 -6.79 2.74 -10.49
C CYS A 173 -8.23 3.16 -10.77
N ALA A 174 -8.44 4.29 -11.45
CA ALA A 174 -9.77 4.74 -11.82
C ALA A 174 -10.49 3.66 -12.67
N PRO A 175 -11.80 3.43 -12.42
CA PRO A 175 -12.59 2.57 -13.27
C PRO A 175 -12.49 3.02 -14.72
N LYS A 176 -12.22 2.09 -15.64
CA LYS A 176 -12.25 2.41 -17.07
C LYS A 176 -13.66 2.83 -17.42
N THR A 177 -13.84 4.08 -17.84
CA THR A 177 -15.08 4.53 -18.47
C THR A 177 -15.28 3.68 -19.72
N LYS A 178 -16.35 2.87 -19.73
CA LYS A 178 -16.81 2.26 -20.97
C LYS A 178 -17.22 3.43 -21.86
N GLY A 179 -16.47 3.70 -22.91
CA GLY A 179 -16.84 4.72 -23.88
C GLY A 179 -18.27 4.45 -24.35
N THR A 180 -19.15 5.43 -24.17
CA THR A 180 -20.45 5.45 -24.82
C THR A 180 -20.16 5.31 -26.32
N LYS A 181 -20.60 4.20 -26.93
CA LYS A 181 -20.63 4.14 -28.39
C LYS A 181 -21.58 5.24 -28.83
N SER A 182 -21.04 6.18 -29.61
CA SER A 182 -21.77 7.26 -30.25
C SER A 182 -22.93 6.74 -31.08
#